data_AF-G4FAD2-F1
#
_entry.id   AF-G4FAD2-F1
#
_cell.length_a   1.000
_cell.length_b   1.000
_cell.length_c   1.000
_cell.angle_alpha   90.00
_cell.angle_beta   90.00
_cell.angle_gamma   90.00
#
_symmetry.space_group_name_H-M   'P 1'
#
loop_
_entity.id
_entity.type
_entity.pdbx_description
1 polymer ?
#
loop_
_entity_poly.entity_id
_entity_poly.type
_entity_poly.pdbx_seq_one_letter_code
_entity_poly.pdbx_strand_id
1 'polypeptide(L)'
;MNLLIIRLIIFAVVFYAGLKLYGIYRQRKLEHEAQHKQVNRHEGGKMVRCRWCEVHVPEDEALRDHEQWFCSSAHRDRFLQEQQDKDGAP
;
A
#
# COMPACT_ATOMS: atom_id res chain seq x y z
N MET A 1 -33.78 40.86 -30.28
CA MET A 1 -33.84 39.99 -29.09
C MET A 1 -32.89 38.78 -29.13
N ASN A 2 -32.44 38.30 -30.29
CA ASN A 2 -31.62 37.07 -30.39
C ASN A 2 -30.15 37.23 -29.95
N LEU A 3 -29.56 38.44 -30.08
CA LEU A 3 -28.17 38.71 -29.68
C LEU A 3 -27.95 38.61 -28.15
N LEU A 4 -28.97 38.94 -27.36
CA LEU A 4 -28.91 38.82 -25.90
C LEU A 4 -28.99 37.35 -25.46
N ILE A 5 -29.80 36.54 -26.16
CA ILE A 5 -29.92 35.10 -25.90
C ILE A 5 -28.59 34.40 -26.21
N ILE A 6 -27.94 34.71 -27.33
CA ILE A 6 -26.64 34.11 -27.70
C ILE A 6 -25.57 34.47 -26.65
N ARG A 7 -25.52 35.73 -26.21
CA ARG A 7 -24.59 36.16 -25.15
C ARG A 7 -24.83 35.42 -23.83
N LEU A 8 -26.09 35.25 -23.42
CA LEU A 8 -26.44 34.53 -22.19
C LEU A 8 -26.04 33.05 -22.26
N ILE A 9 -26.24 32.39 -23.41
CA ILE A 9 -25.83 30.99 -23.60
C ILE A 9 -24.31 30.85 -23.48
N ILE A 10 -23.54 31.77 -24.09
CA ILE A 10 -22.07 31.75 -23.97
C ILE A 10 -21.63 31.89 -22.50
N PHE A 11 -22.22 32.84 -21.76
CA PHE A 11 -21.91 33.00 -20.34
C PHE A 11 -22.26 31.76 -19.52
N ALA A 12 -23.41 31.14 -19.77
CA ALA A 12 -23.82 29.93 -19.08
C ALA A 12 -22.85 28.76 -19.34
N VAL A 13 -22.42 28.57 -20.59
CA VAL A 13 -21.46 27.53 -20.97
C VAL A 13 -20.10 27.77 -20.31
N VAL A 14 -19.58 29.00 -20.35
CA VAL A 14 -18.30 29.37 -19.73
C VAL A 14 -18.34 29.16 -18.21
N PHE A 15 -19.43 29.59 -17.58
CA PHE A 15 -19.61 29.41 -16.14
C PHE A 15 -19.68 27.93 -15.74
N TYR A 16 -20.43 27.13 -16.49
CA TYR A 16 -20.53 25.70 -16.26
C TYR A 16 -19.19 24.98 -16.46
N ALA A 17 -18.45 25.32 -17.52
CA ALA A 17 -17.11 24.78 -17.75
C ALA A 17 -16.14 25.15 -16.62
N GLY A 18 -16.21 26.39 -16.13
CA GLY A 18 -15.42 26.86 -14.98
C GLY A 18 -15.73 26.09 -13.70
N LEU A 19 -17.02 25.91 -13.36
CA LEU A 19 -17.45 25.12 -12.20
C LEU A 19 -17.00 23.66 -12.32
N LYS A 20 -17.14 23.05 -13.50
CA LYS A 20 -16.72 21.67 -13.75
C LYS A 20 -15.21 21.51 -13.57
N LEU A 21 -14.41 22.43 -14.12
CA LEU A 21 -12.95 22.41 -13.96
C LEU A 21 -12.54 22.58 -12.50
N TYR A 22 -13.20 23.50 -11.78
CA TYR A 22 -12.94 23.75 -10.37
C TYR A 22 -13.24 22.50 -9.51
N GLY A 23 -14.34 21.80 -9.78
CA GLY A 23 -14.67 20.54 -9.13
C GLY A 23 -13.60 19.46 -9.37
N ILE A 24 -13.17 19.27 -10.62
CA ILE A 24 -12.13 18.30 -10.98
C ILE A 24 -10.79 18.65 -10.32
N TYR A 25 -10.39 19.93 -10.33
CA TYR A 25 -9.15 20.38 -9.70
C TYR A 25 -9.14 20.07 -8.19
N ARG A 26 -10.27 20.28 -7.51
CA ARG A 26 -10.42 19.99 -6.08
C ARG A 26 -10.36 18.48 -5.78
N GLN A 27 -10.95 17.65 -6.63
CA GLN A 27 -10.85 16.19 -6.51
C GLN A 27 -9.42 15.69 -6.71
N ARG A 28 -8.71 16.17 -7.74
CA ARG A 28 -7.32 15.75 -7.98
C ARG A 28 -6.40 16.05 -6.80
N LYS A 29 -6.58 17.20 -6.13
CA LYS A 29 -5.78 17.54 -4.94
C LYS A 29 -5.98 16.55 -3.78
N LEU A 30 -7.23 16.13 -3.53
CA LEU A 30 -7.56 15.15 -2.49
C LEU A 30 -7.10 13.73 -2.86
N GLU A 31 -7.17 13.36 -4.14
CA GLU A 31 -6.68 12.06 -4.63
C GLU A 31 -5.15 11.94 -4.55
N HIS A 32 -4.40 13.03 -4.76
CA HIS A 32 -2.94 13.01 -4.57
C HIS A 32 -2.55 12.74 -3.11
N GLU A 33 -3.26 13.32 -2.13
CA GLU A 33 -3.03 13.03 -0.70
C GLU A 33 -3.49 11.61 -0.33
N ALA A 34 -4.62 11.14 -0.89
CA ALA A 34 -5.13 9.80 -0.65
C ALA A 34 -4.20 8.72 -1.24
N GLN A 35 -3.67 8.93 -2.46
CA GLN A 35 -2.71 8.03 -3.08
C GLN A 35 -1.40 7.98 -2.30
N HIS A 36 -0.88 9.11 -1.83
CA HIS A 36 0.35 9.13 -1.03
C HIS A 36 0.19 8.41 0.32
N LYS A 37 -1.00 8.52 0.94
CA LYS A 37 -1.36 7.80 2.17
C LYS A 37 -1.60 6.30 1.93
N GLN A 38 -2.10 5.93 0.75
CA GLN A 38 -2.32 4.54 0.36
C GLN A 38 -1.00 3.83 0.03
N VAL A 39 -0.05 4.52 -0.62
CA VAL A 39 1.32 4.02 -0.84
C VAL A 39 2.03 3.80 0.50
N ASN A 40 1.97 4.77 1.42
CA ASN A 40 2.55 4.60 2.77
C ASN A 40 1.88 3.50 3.61
N ARG A 41 0.60 3.16 3.34
CA ARG A 41 -0.10 2.06 4.01
C ARG A 41 0.26 0.68 3.43
N HIS A 42 0.81 0.63 2.23
CA HIS A 42 1.28 -0.61 1.60
C HIS A 42 2.80 -0.84 1.73
N GLU A 43 3.56 0.17 2.17
CA GLU A 43 4.97 0.00 2.55
C GLU A 43 5.16 -0.70 3.90
N GLY A 44 4.07 -0.94 4.65
CA GLY A 44 4.03 -2.06 5.59
C GLY A 44 3.85 -3.35 4.81
N GLY A 45 4.91 -3.84 4.17
CA GLY A 45 4.93 -5.14 3.48
C GLY A 45 4.33 -6.24 4.36
N LYS A 46 3.87 -7.34 3.74
CA LYS A 46 3.24 -8.46 4.46
C LYS A 46 4.10 -8.84 5.66
N MET A 47 3.59 -8.63 6.87
CA MET A 47 4.33 -8.99 8.07
C MET A 47 4.27 -10.50 8.25
N VAL A 48 5.43 -11.13 8.34
CA VAL A 48 5.58 -12.55 8.58
C VAL A 48 6.14 -12.77 9.97
N ARG A 49 5.73 -13.87 10.61
CA ARG A 49 6.15 -14.21 11.97
C ARG A 49 7.36 -15.12 11.89
N CYS A 50 8.45 -14.75 12.57
CA CYS A 50 9.59 -15.63 12.73
C CYS A 50 9.19 -16.90 13.50
N ARG A 51 9.52 -18.09 12.99
CA ARG A 51 9.17 -19.35 13.67
C ARG A 51 9.94 -19.58 14.98
N TRP A 52 11.11 -18.99 15.11
CA TRP A 52 11.99 -19.15 16.28
C TRP A 52 11.70 -18.15 17.40
N CYS A 53 11.79 -16.85 17.11
CA CYS A 53 11.61 -15.79 18.11
C CYS A 53 10.20 -15.21 18.17
N GLU A 54 9.30 -15.64 17.27
CA GLU A 54 7.90 -15.20 17.20
C GLU A 54 7.69 -13.70 16.93
N VAL A 55 8.78 -12.97 16.62
CA VAL A 55 8.77 -11.56 16.24
C VAL A 55 8.18 -11.39 14.85
N HIS A 56 7.37 -10.33 14.67
CA HIS A 56 6.85 -9.93 13.38
C HIS A 56 7.89 -9.07 12.65
N VAL A 57 8.28 -9.51 11.46
CA VAL A 57 9.25 -8.85 10.60
C VAL A 57 8.62 -8.72 9.22
N PRO A 58 8.86 -7.62 8.49
CA PRO A 58 8.31 -7.47 7.15
C PRO A 58 8.91 -8.52 6.19
N GLU A 59 8.10 -9.02 5.25
CA GLU A 59 8.47 -10.11 4.33
C GLU A 59 9.72 -9.80 3.49
N ASP A 60 10.00 -8.53 3.18
CA ASP A 60 11.18 -8.12 2.43
C ASP A 60 12.50 -8.29 3.22
N GLU A 61 12.45 -8.19 4.55
CA GLU A 61 13.60 -8.42 5.44
C GLU A 61 13.66 -9.85 5.98
N ALA A 62 12.59 -10.64 5.80
CA ALA A 62 12.51 -11.99 6.34
C ALA A 62 13.19 -13.04 5.43
N LEU A 63 13.97 -13.92 6.04
CA LEU A 63 14.53 -15.11 5.41
C LEU A 63 13.47 -16.21 5.33
N ARG A 64 13.21 -16.69 4.12
CA ARG A 64 12.32 -17.81 3.85
C ARG A 64 13.11 -19.12 3.77
N ASP A 65 12.74 -20.09 4.58
CA ASP A 65 13.26 -21.46 4.50
C ASP A 65 12.09 -22.44 4.44
N HIS A 66 11.97 -23.16 3.32
CA HIS A 66 10.82 -23.99 2.96
C HIS A 66 9.46 -23.26 3.13
N GLU A 67 8.74 -23.56 4.21
CA GLU A 67 7.42 -23.01 4.55
C GLU A 67 7.44 -22.10 5.79
N GLN A 68 8.63 -21.73 6.27
CA GLN A 68 8.83 -21.03 7.52
C GLN A 68 9.63 -19.74 7.29
N TRP A 69 9.30 -18.73 8.09
CA TRP A 69 9.92 -17.42 8.02
C TRP A 69 10.83 -17.21 9.22
N PHE A 70 11.96 -16.53 8.99
CA PHE A 70 12.98 -16.25 10.00
C PHE A 70 13.44 -14.80 9.87
N CYS A 71 13.67 -14.13 11.00
CA CYS A 71 14.18 -12.76 10.96
C CYS A 71 15.69 -12.69 10.64
N SER A 72 16.41 -13.81 10.72
CA SER A 72 17.84 -13.89 10.45
C SER A 72 18.27 -15.34 10.17
N SER A 73 19.43 -15.51 9.54
CA SER A 73 20.03 -16.83 9.30
C SER A 73 20.32 -17.57 10.60
N ALA A 74 20.77 -16.86 11.65
CA ALA A 74 21.04 -17.45 12.96
C ALA A 74 19.81 -18.13 13.58
N HIS A 75 18.62 -17.56 13.41
CA HIS A 75 17.38 -18.16 13.92
C HIS A 75 16.92 -19.35 13.09
N ARG A 76 17.13 -19.33 11.77
CA ARG A 76 16.89 -20.49 10.92
C ARG A 76 17.79 -21.65 11.34
N ASP A 77 19.09 -21.40 11.51
CA ASP A 77 20.07 -22.45 11.82
C ASP A 77 19.79 -23.08 13.21
N ARG A 78 19.42 -22.26 14.21
CA ARG A 78 18.94 -22.74 15.53
C ARG A 78 17.72 -23.64 15.40
N PHE A 79 16.73 -23.22 14.62
CA PHE A 79 15.49 -23.97 14.42
C PHE A 79 15.75 -25.31 13.73
N LEU A 80 16.57 -25.33 12.68
CA LEU A 80 16.95 -26.56 11.97
C LEU A 80 17.70 -27.53 12.90
N GLN A 81 18.57 -27.00 13.77
CA GLN A 81 19.31 -27.82 14.72
C GLN A 81 18.39 -28.47 15.76
N GLU A 82 17.39 -27.75 16.28
CA GLU A 82 16.39 -28.34 17.18
C GLU A 82 15.50 -29.38 16.50
N GLN A 83 15.17 -29.22 15.21
CA GLN A 83 14.41 -30.21 14.46
C GLN A 83 15.21 -31.50 14.29
N GLN A 84 16.50 -31.39 13.92
CA GLN A 84 17.38 -32.54 13.75
C GLN A 84 17.59 -33.33 15.05
N ASP A 85 17.70 -32.65 16.19
CA ASP A 85 17.82 -33.30 17.51
C ASP A 85 16.55 -34.10 17.85
N LYS A 86 15.36 -33.52 17.60
CA LYS A 86 14.08 -34.21 17.82
C LYS A 86 13.87 -35.40 16.90
N ASP A 87 14.24 -35.26 15.63
CA ASP A 87 14.08 -36.33 14.63
C ASP A 87 15.13 -37.45 14.80
N GLY A 88 16.22 -37.17 15.54
CA GLY A 88 17.31 -38.11 15.84
C GLY A 88 17.12 -38.92 17.12
N ALA A 89 16.04 -38.73 17.87
CA ALA A 89 15.75 -39.51 19.09
C ALA A 89 15.05 -40.85 18.75
N PRO A 90 15.66 -42.01 19.05
CA PRO A 90 15.05 -43.34 18.86
C PRO A 90 13.92 -43.64 19.86
#